data_AF-D3E3M0-F1
#
_entry.id   AF-D3E3M0-F1
#
_cell.length_a   1.000
_cell.length_b   1.000
_cell.length_c   1.000
_cell.angle_alpha   90.00
_cell.angle_beta   90.00
_cell.angle_gamma   90.00
#
_symmetry.space_group_name_H-M   'P 1'
#
loop_
_entity.id
_entity.type
_entity.pdbx_description
1 polymer ?
#
loop_
_entity_poly.entity_id
_entity_poly.type
_entity_poly.pdbx_seq_one_letter_code
_entity_poly.pdbx_strand_id
1 'polypeptide(L)' 'MKGTPSMGKKNKKTHIRCRRCGKNSYHVRKKVCASCGFGRSSRLRSYSWQNKKSTTRQRLV' A
#
# COMPACT_ATOMS: atom_id res chain seq x y z
N MET A 1 -8.19 -7.52 27.64
CA MET A 1 -8.89 -8.47 26.76
C MET A 1 -8.52 -8.20 25.30
N LYS A 2 -8.04 -9.21 24.55
CA LYS A 2 -7.78 -9.12 23.10
C LYS A 2 -9.05 -9.61 22.37
N GLY A 3 -9.38 -9.04 21.21
CA GLY A 3 -10.58 -9.42 20.43
C GLY A 3 -11.51 -8.26 20.12
N THR A 4 -12.82 -8.51 20.04
CA THR A 4 -13.84 -7.53 19.66
C THR A 4 -13.76 -6.20 20.42
N PRO A 5 -13.59 -6.17 21.76
CA PRO A 5 -13.51 -4.91 22.50
C PRO A 5 -12.35 -4.00 22.06
N SER A 6 -11.27 -4.58 21.53
CA SER A 6 -10.09 -3.83 21.06
C SER A 6 -10.23 -3.28 19.64
N MET A 7 -11.19 -3.76 18.85
CA MET A 7 -11.36 -3.36 17.44
C MET A 7 -11.87 -1.93 17.29
N GLY A 8 -12.66 -1.41 18.24
CA GLY A 8 -13.15 -0.03 18.23
C GLY A 8 -12.06 1.04 18.34
N LYS A 9 -10.84 0.66 18.72
CA LYS A 9 -9.69 1.57 18.78
C LYS A 9 -9.02 1.79 17.41
N LYS A 10 -9.41 1.08 16.35
CA LYS A 10 -8.77 1.08 15.02
C LYS A 10 -9.28 2.18 14.08
N ASN A 11 -9.25 3.44 14.53
CA ASN A 11 -9.82 4.58 13.79
C ASN A 11 -8.82 5.26 12.83
N LYS A 12 -7.52 5.03 13.00
CA LYS A 12 -6.47 5.69 12.20
C LYS A 12 -6.12 4.88 10.97
N LYS A 13 -6.01 5.54 9.81
CA LYS A 13 -5.59 4.91 8.55
C LYS A 13 -4.06 4.91 8.44
N THR A 14 -3.49 3.74 8.18
CA THR A 14 -2.04 3.58 7.94
C THR A 14 -1.67 3.78 6.48
N HIS A 15 -2.55 3.34 5.58
CA HIS A 15 -2.37 3.40 4.12
C HIS A 15 -3.43 4.28 3.47
N ILE A 16 -3.00 5.02 2.44
CA ILE A 16 -3.84 5.80 1.52
C ILE A 16 -3.56 5.38 0.07
N ARG A 17 -4.36 5.93 -0.86
CA ARG A 17 -4.19 5.70 -2.30
C ARG A 17 -2.85 6.23 -2.79
N CYS A 18 -2.08 5.36 -3.43
CA CYS A 18 -0.77 5.71 -3.96
C CYS A 18 -0.89 6.49 -5.26
N ARG A 19 -0.21 7.65 -5.34
CA ARG A 19 -0.18 8.50 -6.54
C ARG A 19 0.46 7.86 -7.77
N ARG A 20 1.35 6.86 -7.60
CA ARG A 20 2.01 6.17 -8.72
C ARG A 20 1.19 4.98 -9.25
N CYS A 21 0.76 4.07 -8.38
CA CYS A 21 0.12 2.81 -8.77
C CYS A 21 -1.39 2.73 -8.51
N GLY A 22 -2.00 3.76 -7.92
CA GLY A 22 -3.45 3.81 -7.67
C GLY A 22 -3.98 2.87 -6.57
N LYS A 23 -3.15 1.99 -6.01
CA LYS A 23 -3.53 1.04 -4.94
C LYS A 23 -3.55 1.74 -3.57
N ASN A 24 -4.43 1.30 -2.66
CA ASN A 24 -4.48 1.76 -1.26
C ASN A 24 -3.32 1.15 -0.44
N SER A 25 -2.10 1.58 -0.72
CA SER A 25 -0.88 0.97 -0.17
C SER A 25 0.21 1.98 0.14
N TYR A 26 -0.06 3.28 0.01
CA TYR A 26 0.89 4.33 0.36
C TYR A 26 0.84 4.59 1.86
N HIS A 27 1.93 4.31 2.57
CA HIS A 27 1.99 4.50 4.01
C HIS A 27 2.19 5.99 4.34
N VAL A 28 1.25 6.59 5.08
CA VAL A 28 1.23 8.04 5.33
C VAL A 28 2.46 8.49 6.12
N ARG A 29 2.72 7.84 7.27
CA ARG A 29 3.86 8.21 8.14
C ARG A 29 5.22 7.96 7.50
N LYS A 30 5.42 6.78 6.90
CA LYS A 30 6.70 6.39 6.28
C LYS A 30 6.91 6.99 4.90
N LYS A 31 5.89 7.62 4.31
CA LYS A 31 5.90 8.20 2.95
C LYS A 31 6.31 7.21 1.85
N VAL A 32 6.08 5.90 2.03
CA VAL A 32 6.48 4.84 1.10
C VAL A 32 5.30 3.93 0.73
N CYS A 33 5.19 3.57 -0.54
CA CYS A 33 4.20 2.62 -1.03
C CYS A 33 4.68 1.17 -0.89
N ALA A 34 3.90 0.36 -0.15
CA ALA A 34 4.16 -1.06 0.03
C ALA A 34 3.99 -1.87 -1.27
N SER A 35 3.17 -1.41 -2.22
CA SER A 35 3.00 -2.12 -3.49
C SER A 35 4.11 -1.80 -4.48
N CYS A 36 4.22 -0.55 -4.93
CA CYS A 36 5.11 -0.18 -6.03
C CYS A 36 6.47 0.40 -5.59
N GLY A 37 6.70 0.62 -4.30
CA GLY A 37 7.95 1.24 -3.81
C GLY A 37 8.02 2.77 -3.98
N PHE A 38 6.94 3.42 -4.45
CA PHE A 38 6.88 4.88 -4.56
C PHE A 38 7.23 5.58 -3.24
N GLY A 39 8.15 6.56 -3.30
CA GLY A 39 8.71 7.25 -2.14
C GLY A 39 10.03 6.67 -1.62
N ARG A 40 10.34 5.41 -1.93
CA ARG A 40 11.64 4.77 -1.62
C ARG A 40 12.52 4.59 -2.85
N SER A 41 11.92 4.34 -4.01
CA SER A 41 12.65 4.11 -5.27
C SER A 41 11.94 4.76 -6.46
N SER A 42 12.72 5.14 -7.46
CA SER A 42 12.22 5.52 -8.79
C SER A 42 11.66 4.32 -9.54
N ARG A 43 12.25 3.13 -9.37
CA ARG A 43 11.82 1.88 -10.01
C ARG A 43 10.60 1.27 -9.32
N LEU A 44 9.88 0.43 -10.07
CA LEU A 44 8.82 -0.39 -9.51
C LEU A 44 9.42 -1.49 -8.64
N ARG A 45 8.81 -1.68 -7.47
CA ARG A 45 9.15 -2.79 -6.58
C ARG A 45 8.65 -4.11 -7.17
N SER A 46 9.57 -5.04 -7.41
CA SER A 46 9.31 -6.41 -7.86
C SER A 46 10.26 -7.36 -7.14
N TYR A 47 9.79 -8.57 -6.83
CA TYR A 47 10.63 -9.66 -6.30
C TYR A 47 10.31 -10.92 -7.08
N SER A 48 11.29 -11.81 -7.24
CA SER A 48 11.14 -13.09 -7.97
C SER A 48 10.06 -13.99 -7.36
N TRP A 49 9.89 -13.97 -6.05
CA TRP A 49 8.89 -14.77 -5.33
C TRP A 49 7.47 -14.17 -5.33
N GLN A 50 7.29 -12.96 -5.89
CA GLN A 50 5.97 -12.32 -5.87
C GLN A 50 5.09 -12.76 -7.03
N ASN A 51 4.00 -13.44 -6.70
CA ASN A 51 2.96 -13.81 -7.68
C ASN A 51 2.08 -12.62 -8.11
N LYS A 52 2.12 -11.51 -7.36
CA LYS A 52 1.29 -10.33 -7.65
C LYS A 52 1.96 -9.48 -8.73
N LYS A 53 1.26 -9.28 -9.85
CA LYS A 53 1.74 -8.37 -10.90
C LYS A 53 1.99 -6.96 -10.35
N SER A 54 3.12 -6.38 -10.75
CA SER A 54 3.46 -4.97 -10.54
C SER A 54 2.56 -4.11 -11.42
N THR A 55 1.26 -4.02 -11.09
CA THR A 55 0.28 -3.30 -11.91
C THR A 55 0.73 -1.85 -12.15
N THR A 56 1.21 -1.60 -13.36
CA THR A 56 1.33 -0.28 -13.95
C THR A 56 0.00 -0.03 -14.65
N ARG A 57 -0.86 0.79 -14.03
CA ARG A 57 -2.09 1.34 -14.65
C ARG A 57 -2.99 0.33 -15.40
N GLN A 58 -3.74 -0.50 -14.68
CA GLN A 58 -5.12 -0.71 -15.15
C GLN A 58 -5.88 0.53 -14.64
N ARG A 59 -6.02 1.53 -15.50
CA ARG A 59 -7.17 2.44 -15.45
C ARG A 59 -8.36 1.48 -15.60
N LEU A 60 -8.93 1.06 -14.46
CA LEU A 60 -10.31 0.62 -14.48
C LEU A 60 -11.07 1.92 -14.77
N VAL A 61 -11.42 2.09 -16.05
CA VAL A 61 -12.53 2.95 -16.44
C VAL A 61 -13.75 2.47 -15.66
#